data_AF-A0A1N6E5Z2-F1
#
_entry.id   AF-A0A1N6E5Z2-F1
#
_cell.length_a   1.000
_cell.length_b   1.000
_cell.length_c   1.000
_cell.angle_alpha   90.00
_cell.angle_beta   90.00
_cell.angle_gamma   90.00
#
_symmetry.space_group_name_H-M   'P 1'
#
loop_
_entity.id
_entity.type
_entity.pdbx_description
1 polymer ?
#
loop_
_entity_poly.entity_id
_entity_poly.type
_entity_poly.pdbx_seq_one_letter_code
_entity_poly.pdbx_strand_id
1 'polypeptide(L)'
;MSIEREEHEDQDEELLGESTEVHPYAGEELGGAAANVCPGFDPEPLRFLFYQPALRILISFGAVVALLVAGAFAAGYALRVPGGGWWPGLLASLFYGIGILLTPILLIDLLLLVVGYGPTARYFKNALLTPGVVVSSKPLTIVILGPLGNGQGPNYHGLQRIDLRSLPFHAHTPGTRIPFVSAFHRGEGLDRWLAFSPEPICWGTGRRELIDRCFQRLGTEDFDRLDNCIANGLVPRDDDELILLDEHDRKLATFSIREEKEKYAPKT
;
A
#
# COMPACT_ATOMS: atom_id res chain seq x y z
N MET A 1 -38.34 54.19 22.94
CA MET A 1 -37.71 53.72 21.69
C MET A 1 -36.35 53.20 22.10
N SER A 2 -36.38 51.97 22.61
CA SER A 2 -35.35 51.36 23.42
C SER A 2 -34.78 50.23 22.59
N ILE A 3 -33.47 50.27 22.31
CA ILE A 3 -32.78 49.20 21.60
C ILE A 3 -32.29 48.24 22.67
N GLU A 4 -33.10 47.21 22.94
CA GLU A 4 -32.66 45.99 23.58
C GLU A 4 -31.72 45.27 22.61
N ARG A 5 -30.47 45.10 23.04
CA ARG A 5 -29.49 44.23 22.39
C ARG A 5 -29.36 43.02 23.29
N GLU A 6 -30.21 42.03 23.02
CA GLU A 6 -30.19 40.73 23.69
C GLU A 6 -28.87 40.01 23.42
N GLU A 7 -28.47 39.30 24.46
CA GLU A 7 -27.33 38.41 24.60
C GLU A 7 -27.38 37.30 23.54
N HIS A 8 -26.20 36.98 22.99
CA HIS A 8 -25.96 35.64 22.45
C HIS A 8 -24.69 35.11 23.12
N GLU A 9 -24.93 34.55 24.30
CA GLU A 9 -24.10 33.57 25.01
C GLU A 9 -23.92 32.31 24.15
N ASP A 10 -22.70 31.79 24.20
CA ASP A 10 -22.32 30.38 24.23
C ASP A 10 -22.91 29.41 23.19
N GLN A 11 -22.11 29.16 22.16
CA GLN A 11 -21.94 27.82 21.58
C GLN A 11 -20.46 27.54 21.31
N ASP A 12 -19.68 27.48 22.40
CA ASP A 12 -18.53 26.59 22.51
C ASP A 12 -19.06 25.18 22.78
N GLU A 13 -19.31 24.38 21.73
CA GLU A 13 -19.52 22.94 21.88
C GLU A 13 -18.78 22.17 20.77
N GLU A 14 -17.67 21.56 21.20
CA GLU A 14 -17.06 20.33 20.65
C GLU A 14 -16.65 20.34 19.17
N LEU A 15 -15.60 21.11 18.87
CA LEU A 15 -14.53 20.63 17.99
C LEU A 15 -13.88 19.39 18.64
N LEU A 16 -14.53 18.24 18.47
CA LEU A 16 -13.98 16.94 18.79
C LEU A 16 -12.61 16.85 18.11
N GLY A 17 -11.58 16.82 18.95
CA GLY A 17 -10.19 16.74 18.57
C GLY A 17 -9.99 15.67 17.51
N GLU A 18 -9.81 16.13 16.28
CA GLU A 18 -9.13 15.38 15.25
C GLU A 18 -7.71 15.19 15.79
N SER A 19 -7.50 14.04 16.43
CA SER A 19 -6.20 13.62 16.91
C SER A 19 -5.23 13.85 15.76
N THR A 20 -4.31 14.78 15.94
CA THR A 20 -3.23 15.08 15.02
C THR A 20 -2.44 13.78 14.85
N GLU A 21 -2.83 12.94 13.88
CA GLU A 21 -2.08 11.77 13.49
C GLU A 21 -0.71 12.34 13.09
N VAL A 22 0.31 12.03 13.88
CA VAL A 22 1.70 12.35 13.58
C VAL A 22 2.03 11.57 12.31
N HIS A 23 1.75 12.17 11.17
CA HIS A 23 2.02 11.63 9.86
C HIS A 23 3.54 11.66 9.66
N PRO A 24 4.23 10.51 9.57
CA PRO A 24 5.69 10.49 9.42
C PRO A 24 6.18 11.09 8.09
N TYR A 25 5.24 11.49 7.22
CA TYR A 25 5.45 12.03 5.88
C TYR A 25 4.78 13.40 5.65
N ALA A 26 4.28 14.09 6.69
CA ALA A 26 3.53 15.36 6.55
C ALA A 26 4.30 16.65 6.88
N GLY A 27 5.62 16.67 6.71
CA GLY A 27 6.41 17.89 6.93
C GLY A 27 6.71 18.65 5.63
N GLU A 28 6.79 19.99 5.71
CA GLU A 28 7.49 20.87 4.75
C GLU A 28 8.91 20.39 4.42
N GLU A 29 9.46 19.53 5.26
CA GLU A 29 10.70 18.79 5.12
C GLU A 29 10.78 17.94 3.83
N LEU A 30 9.72 17.68 3.05
CA LEU A 30 9.87 16.97 1.76
C LEU A 30 10.19 17.88 0.55
N GLY A 31 10.55 19.15 0.77
CA GLY A 31 10.86 20.09 -0.33
C GLY A 31 9.62 20.65 -1.03
N GLY A 32 8.49 20.75 -0.31
CA GLY A 32 7.31 21.46 -0.81
C GLY A 32 6.35 20.63 -1.69
N ALA A 33 5.91 19.47 -1.20
CA ALA A 33 4.60 18.90 -1.53
C ALA A 33 4.22 17.86 -0.48
N ALA A 34 3.43 18.26 0.52
CA ALA A 34 2.74 17.28 1.35
C ALA A 34 1.92 16.36 0.44
N ALA A 35 1.94 15.05 0.71
CA ALA A 35 1.15 14.07 -0.03
C ALA A 35 -0.33 14.17 0.33
N ASN A 36 -0.92 15.35 0.11
CA ASN A 36 -2.33 15.52 -0.16
C ASN A 36 -2.60 15.26 -1.66
N VAL A 37 -1.83 14.34 -2.29
CA VAL A 37 -1.95 14.04 -3.72
C VAL A 37 -3.07 13.03 -3.97
N CYS A 38 -3.70 12.45 -2.94
CA CYS A 38 -4.97 11.74 -3.11
C CYS A 38 -5.98 11.78 -1.93
N PRO A 39 -6.31 12.96 -1.35
CA PRO A 39 -7.50 13.10 -0.50
C PRO A 39 -8.72 12.68 -1.31
N GLY A 40 -9.31 11.55 -0.92
CA GLY A 40 -10.42 10.92 -1.63
C GLY A 40 -10.04 9.66 -2.43
N PHE A 41 -8.81 9.15 -2.34
CA PHE A 41 -8.51 7.78 -2.75
C PHE A 41 -8.89 6.83 -1.63
N ASP A 42 -10.05 6.19 -1.78
CA ASP A 42 -10.44 5.08 -0.92
C ASP A 42 -10.03 3.75 -1.60
N PRO A 43 -9.02 3.05 -1.06
CA PRO A 43 -8.62 1.74 -1.54
C PRO A 43 -9.82 0.75 -1.62
N GLU A 44 -10.02 0.06 -2.75
CA GLU A 44 -11.05 -0.98 -2.87
C GLU A 44 -10.64 -2.26 -2.10
N PRO A 45 -11.30 -2.62 -0.97
CA PRO A 45 -10.79 -3.64 -0.05
C PRO A 45 -10.51 -4.98 -0.70
N LEU A 46 -11.43 -5.43 -1.55
CA LEU A 46 -11.31 -6.72 -2.24
C LEU A 46 -10.14 -6.79 -3.21
N ARG A 47 -9.64 -5.66 -3.73
CA ARG A 47 -8.54 -5.67 -4.69
C ARG A 47 -7.19 -5.85 -4.03
N PHE A 48 -6.95 -5.17 -2.91
CA PHE A 48 -5.72 -5.32 -2.12
C PHE A 48 -5.47 -6.78 -1.77
N LEU A 49 -6.54 -7.43 -1.35
CA LEU A 49 -6.64 -8.83 -1.04
C LEU A 49 -6.15 -9.77 -2.17
N PHE A 50 -6.28 -9.38 -3.44
CA PHE A 50 -5.79 -10.18 -4.58
C PHE A 50 -4.33 -9.90 -4.97
N TYR A 51 -3.85 -8.67 -4.78
CA TYR A 51 -2.55 -8.24 -5.31
C TYR A 51 -1.42 -8.27 -4.28
N GLN A 52 -1.71 -8.11 -2.98
CA GLN A 52 -0.71 -8.34 -1.93
C GLN A 52 -0.54 -9.85 -1.66
N PRO A 53 0.66 -10.44 -1.81
CA PRO A 53 0.88 -11.87 -1.66
C PRO A 53 0.46 -12.42 -0.29
N ALA A 54 0.74 -11.68 0.78
CA ALA A 54 0.41 -12.08 2.15
C ALA A 54 -1.11 -12.19 2.38
N LEU A 55 -1.87 -11.17 1.98
CA LEU A 55 -3.33 -11.15 2.11
C LEU A 55 -3.99 -12.20 1.21
N ARG A 56 -3.45 -12.43 0.00
CA ARG A 56 -3.94 -13.48 -0.89
C ARG A 56 -3.81 -14.87 -0.28
N ILE A 57 -2.68 -15.16 0.38
CA ILE A 57 -2.47 -16.43 1.09
C ILE A 57 -3.48 -16.54 2.23
N LEU A 58 -3.67 -15.49 3.01
CA LEU A 58 -4.60 -15.45 4.14
C LEU A 58 -6.03 -15.76 3.69
N ILE A 59 -6.55 -15.09 2.66
CA ILE A 59 -7.91 -15.37 2.13
C ILE A 59 -8.03 -16.79 1.60
N SER A 60 -7.02 -17.26 0.87
CA SER A 60 -7.06 -18.61 0.31
C SER A 60 -7.11 -19.65 1.43
N PHE A 61 -6.35 -19.42 2.50
CA PHE A 61 -6.37 -20.24 3.70
C PHE A 61 -7.72 -20.14 4.42
N GLY A 62 -8.22 -18.93 4.69
CA GLY A 62 -9.52 -18.67 5.29
C GLY A 62 -10.68 -19.32 4.53
N ALA A 63 -10.66 -19.26 3.19
CA ALA A 63 -11.67 -19.91 2.35
C ALA A 63 -11.66 -21.44 2.50
N VAL A 64 -10.48 -22.05 2.55
CA VAL A 64 -10.34 -23.50 2.78
C VAL A 64 -10.85 -23.86 4.18
N VAL A 65 -10.47 -23.11 5.21
CA VAL A 65 -10.93 -23.35 6.59
C VAL A 65 -12.44 -23.17 6.69
N ALA A 66 -13.01 -22.14 6.07
CA ALA A 66 -14.45 -21.90 6.04
C ALA A 66 -15.22 -23.07 5.39
N LEU A 67 -14.71 -23.62 4.28
CA LEU A 67 -15.29 -24.80 3.64
C LEU A 67 -15.23 -26.04 4.53
N LEU A 68 -14.12 -26.25 5.25
CA LEU A 68 -13.98 -27.35 6.20
C LEU A 68 -14.93 -27.21 7.40
N VAL A 69 -15.07 -25.98 7.94
CA VAL A 69 -16.03 -25.67 9.02
C VAL A 69 -17.46 -25.97 8.55
N ALA A 70 -17.86 -25.41 7.40
CA ALA A 70 -19.20 -25.62 6.85
C ALA A 70 -19.47 -27.10 6.55
N GLY A 71 -18.50 -27.80 5.96
CA GLY A 71 -18.56 -29.23 5.68
C GLY A 71 -18.70 -30.07 6.96
N ALA A 72 -17.96 -29.74 8.02
CA ALA A 72 -18.04 -30.42 9.30
C ALA A 72 -19.41 -30.24 9.97
N PHE A 73 -19.94 -29.01 10.00
CA PHE A 73 -21.29 -28.75 10.53
C PHE A 73 -22.39 -29.42 9.70
N ALA A 74 -22.28 -29.39 8.36
CA ALA A 74 -23.22 -30.05 7.46
C ALA A 74 -23.20 -31.58 7.61
N ALA A 75 -22.01 -32.19 7.72
CA ALA A 75 -21.87 -33.62 7.96
C ALA A 75 -22.44 -34.02 9.34
N GLY A 76 -22.12 -33.25 10.39
CA GLY A 76 -22.69 -33.45 11.72
C GLY A 76 -24.22 -33.37 11.73
N TYR A 77 -24.79 -32.40 11.01
CA TYR A 77 -26.24 -32.24 10.86
C TYR A 77 -26.86 -33.41 10.10
N ALA A 78 -26.32 -33.75 8.93
CA ALA A 78 -26.82 -34.84 8.09
C ALA A 78 -26.82 -36.20 8.80
N LEU A 79 -25.84 -36.45 9.69
CA LEU A 79 -25.79 -37.67 10.50
C LEU A 79 -26.82 -37.69 11.63
N ARG A 80 -27.30 -36.52 12.08
CA ARG A 80 -28.24 -36.39 13.20
C ARG A 80 -29.72 -36.38 12.76
N VAL A 81 -30.02 -35.79 11.60
CA VAL A 81 -31.38 -35.65 11.06
C VAL A 81 -32.14 -36.98 10.84
N PRO A 82 -31.56 -38.06 10.30
CA PRO A 82 -32.31 -39.29 10.00
C PRO A 82 -32.68 -40.14 11.24
N GLY A 83 -32.70 -39.56 12.44
CA GLY A 83 -33.09 -40.28 13.68
C GLY A 83 -32.13 -41.40 14.06
N GLY A 84 -30.86 -41.26 13.66
CA GLY A 84 -29.83 -42.30 13.82
C GLY A 84 -29.65 -42.72 15.28
N GLY A 85 -29.46 -44.03 15.50
CA GLY A 85 -29.15 -44.59 16.81
C GLY A 85 -27.85 -44.03 17.42
N TRP A 86 -27.42 -44.61 18.54
CA TRP A 86 -26.26 -44.11 19.31
C TRP A 86 -24.96 -44.00 18.50
N TRP A 87 -24.75 -44.85 17.49
CA TRP A 87 -23.54 -44.86 16.66
C TRP A 87 -23.42 -43.65 15.70
N PRO A 88 -24.42 -43.30 14.88
CA PRO A 88 -24.46 -42.03 14.14
C PRO A 88 -24.30 -40.79 15.03
N GLY A 89 -24.82 -40.82 16.25
CA GLY A 89 -24.70 -39.71 17.21
C GLY A 89 -23.26 -39.42 17.66
N LEU A 90 -22.43 -40.47 17.82
CA LEU A 90 -21.01 -40.32 18.17
C LEU A 90 -20.22 -39.70 17.01
N LEU A 91 -20.47 -40.16 15.78
CA LEU A 91 -19.84 -39.59 14.58
C LEU A 91 -20.26 -38.13 14.36
N ALA A 92 -21.54 -37.81 14.54
CA ALA A 92 -22.03 -36.43 14.46
C ALA A 92 -21.32 -35.52 15.48
N SER A 93 -21.11 -36.00 16.71
CA SER A 93 -20.41 -35.26 17.76
C SER A 93 -18.94 -34.99 17.39
N LEU A 94 -18.26 -35.94 16.75
CA LEU A 94 -16.90 -35.76 16.25
C LEU A 94 -16.84 -34.65 15.19
N PHE A 95 -17.75 -34.67 14.21
CA PHE A 95 -17.81 -33.64 13.17
C PHE A 95 -18.11 -32.25 13.74
N TYR A 96 -19.03 -32.15 14.70
CA TYR A 96 -19.26 -30.89 15.41
C TYR A 96 -18.04 -30.44 16.21
N GLY A 97 -17.33 -31.36 16.88
CA GLY A 97 -16.08 -31.05 17.58
C GLY A 97 -15.01 -30.48 16.66
N ILE A 98 -14.84 -31.05 15.46
CA ILE A 98 -13.93 -30.53 14.43
C ILE A 98 -14.39 -29.14 13.97
N GLY A 99 -15.68 -28.94 13.68
CA GLY A 99 -16.21 -27.64 13.29
C GLY A 99 -15.98 -26.56 14.35
N ILE A 100 -16.22 -26.89 15.62
CA ILE A 100 -15.98 -26.00 16.77
C ILE A 100 -14.49 -25.68 16.91
N LEU A 101 -13.59 -26.65 16.74
CA LEU A 101 -12.14 -26.45 16.82
C LEU A 101 -11.59 -25.59 15.67
N LEU A 102 -12.15 -25.72 14.47
CA LEU A 102 -11.75 -24.93 13.31
C LEU A 102 -12.33 -23.50 13.32
N THR A 103 -13.44 -23.28 14.01
CA THR A 103 -14.07 -21.95 14.13
C THR A 103 -13.13 -20.87 14.68
N PRO A 104 -12.39 -21.04 15.80
CA PRO A 104 -11.46 -20.01 16.27
C PRO A 104 -10.31 -19.75 15.27
N ILE A 105 -9.87 -20.75 14.50
CA ILE A 105 -8.86 -20.56 13.46
C ILE A 105 -9.40 -19.63 12.37
N LEU A 106 -10.64 -19.85 11.93
CA LEU A 106 -11.31 -18.97 10.97
C LEU A 106 -11.48 -17.53 11.52
N LEU A 107 -11.82 -17.40 12.81
CA LEU A 107 -11.96 -16.08 13.45
C LEU A 107 -10.62 -15.35 13.56
N ILE A 108 -9.53 -16.06 13.88
CA ILE A 108 -8.18 -15.48 13.90
C ILE A 108 -7.76 -15.06 12.50
N ASP A 109 -8.02 -15.88 11.48
CA ASP A 109 -7.74 -15.55 10.08
C ASP A 109 -8.48 -14.27 9.65
N LEU A 110 -9.78 -14.17 9.95
CA LEU A 110 -10.58 -12.97 9.68
C LEU A 110 -10.05 -11.75 10.43
N LEU A 111 -9.66 -11.91 11.70
CA LEU A 111 -9.06 -10.83 12.50
C LEU A 111 -7.75 -10.34 11.87
N LEU A 112 -6.87 -11.26 11.47
CA LEU A 112 -5.62 -10.90 10.79
C LEU A 112 -5.87 -10.16 9.48
N LEU A 113 -6.94 -10.52 8.74
CA LEU A 113 -7.31 -9.86 7.51
C LEU A 113 -7.78 -8.42 7.77
N VAL A 114 -8.61 -8.21 8.79
CA VAL A 114 -9.08 -6.88 9.19
C VAL A 114 -7.93 -6.01 9.70
N VAL A 115 -7.07 -6.56 10.55
CA VAL A 115 -5.91 -5.85 11.11
C VAL A 115 -4.88 -5.53 10.02
N GLY A 116 -4.65 -6.44 9.07
CA GLY A 116 -3.74 -6.23 7.95
C GLY A 116 -4.26 -5.22 6.92
N TYR A 117 -5.58 -5.11 6.75
CA TYR A 117 -6.19 -4.19 5.80
C TYR A 117 -5.96 -2.71 6.15
N GLY A 118 -6.14 -2.34 7.42
CA GLY A 118 -6.08 -0.94 7.87
C GLY A 118 -4.77 -0.22 7.51
N PRO A 119 -3.59 -0.76 7.89
CA PRO A 119 -2.30 -0.17 7.56
C PRO A 119 -2.06 -0.04 6.05
N THR A 120 -2.40 -1.06 5.26
CA THR A 120 -2.25 -1.04 3.80
C THR A 120 -3.17 0.02 3.18
N ALA A 121 -4.41 0.11 3.63
CA ALA A 121 -5.35 1.12 3.15
C ALA A 121 -4.85 2.55 3.46
N ARG A 122 -4.33 2.77 4.67
CA ARG A 122 -3.70 4.04 5.06
C ARG A 122 -2.47 4.35 4.21
N TYR A 123 -1.67 3.35 3.87
CA TYR A 123 -0.53 3.52 2.98
C TYR A 123 -0.97 4.05 1.61
N PHE A 124 -1.96 3.46 0.95
CA PHE A 124 -2.44 3.97 -0.35
C PHE A 124 -3.13 5.34 -0.27
N LYS A 125 -3.68 5.70 0.90
CA LYS A 125 -4.31 7.01 1.13
C LYS A 125 -3.28 8.12 1.37
N ASN A 126 -2.18 7.80 2.07
CA ASN A 126 -1.25 8.78 2.63
C ASN A 126 0.15 8.77 1.99
N ALA A 127 0.46 7.78 1.14
CA ALA A 127 1.73 7.69 0.43
C ALA A 127 1.83 8.71 -0.71
N LEU A 128 3.06 9.02 -1.10
CA LEU A 128 3.32 10.02 -2.14
C LEU A 128 3.09 9.43 -3.53
N LEU A 129 2.47 10.19 -4.41
CA LEU A 129 2.32 9.80 -5.80
C LEU A 129 3.64 10.01 -6.54
N THR A 130 4.07 9.01 -7.31
CA THR A 130 5.35 8.98 -8.03
C THR A 130 5.16 8.46 -9.46
N PRO A 131 5.89 8.97 -10.45
CA PRO A 131 5.83 8.47 -11.83
C PRO A 131 6.61 7.16 -11.99
N GLY A 132 6.03 6.20 -12.72
CA GLY A 132 6.71 4.99 -13.16
C GLY A 132 6.55 4.75 -14.65
N VAL A 133 7.55 4.17 -15.29
CA VAL A 133 7.55 3.86 -16.72
C VAL A 133 8.02 2.42 -16.96
N VAL A 134 7.26 1.69 -17.78
CA VAL A 134 7.65 0.34 -18.22
C VAL A 134 8.88 0.45 -19.10
N VAL A 135 9.97 -0.25 -18.75
CA VAL A 135 11.20 -0.33 -19.56
C VAL A 135 11.36 -1.67 -20.27
N SER A 136 10.77 -2.74 -19.73
CA SER A 136 10.76 -4.05 -20.36
C SER A 136 9.42 -4.76 -20.09
N SER A 137 8.98 -5.58 -21.04
CA SER A 137 7.75 -6.36 -20.94
C SER A 137 7.98 -7.79 -20.43
N LYS A 138 9.21 -8.32 -20.56
CA LYS A 138 9.57 -9.72 -20.24
C LYS A 138 11.01 -9.82 -19.71
N PRO A 139 11.23 -9.84 -18.39
CA PRO A 139 10.25 -9.65 -17.33
C PRO A 139 9.63 -8.25 -17.38
N LEU A 140 8.43 -8.07 -16.81
CA LEU A 140 7.80 -6.75 -16.72
C LEU A 140 8.59 -5.92 -15.71
N THR A 141 9.38 -4.99 -16.23
CA THR A 141 10.28 -4.14 -15.46
C THR A 141 9.83 -2.70 -15.58
N ILE A 142 9.75 -2.02 -14.44
CA ILE A 142 9.29 -0.65 -14.32
C ILE A 142 10.37 0.14 -13.58
N VAL A 143 10.68 1.33 -14.06
CA VAL A 143 11.53 2.30 -13.36
C VAL A 143 10.65 3.39 -12.78
N ILE A 144 10.90 3.77 -11.54
CA ILE A 144 10.15 4.76 -10.79
C ILE A 144 11.10 5.88 -10.37
N LEU A 145 10.66 7.12 -10.51
CA LEU A 145 11.35 8.30 -9.98
C LEU A 145 10.64 8.74 -8.69
N GLY A 146 11.38 8.80 -7.59
CA GLY A 146 10.86 9.23 -6.30
C GLY A 146 11.69 10.39 -5.72
N PRO A 147 11.07 11.41 -5.10
CA PRO A 147 11.82 12.45 -4.40
C PRO A 147 12.41 11.89 -3.11
N LEU A 148 13.71 12.05 -2.91
CA LEU A 148 14.44 11.60 -1.73
C LEU A 148 14.80 12.74 -0.78
N GLY A 149 14.52 13.99 -1.11
CA GLY A 149 14.72 15.12 -0.19
C GLY A 149 13.96 14.92 1.13
N ASN A 150 14.61 15.20 2.26
CA ASN A 150 14.00 15.21 3.60
C ASN A 150 14.15 16.57 4.31
N GLY A 151 14.52 17.63 3.55
CA GLY A 151 14.43 19.01 4.01
C GLY A 151 15.60 19.44 4.89
N GLN A 152 16.43 18.48 5.29
CA GLN A 152 17.71 18.71 5.95
C GLN A 152 18.84 18.94 4.93
N GLY A 153 18.58 18.70 3.64
CA GLY A 153 19.56 18.80 2.56
C GLY A 153 18.96 19.22 1.21
N PRO A 154 19.75 19.12 0.13
CA PRO A 154 19.28 19.36 -1.23
C PRO A 154 18.07 18.51 -1.65
N ASN A 155 17.38 18.96 -2.68
CA ASN A 155 16.28 18.21 -3.29
C ASN A 155 16.85 17.05 -4.13
N TYR A 156 17.09 15.92 -3.48
CA TYR A 156 17.52 14.69 -4.15
C TYR A 156 16.34 13.95 -4.78
N HIS A 157 16.64 13.20 -5.84
CA HIS A 157 15.72 12.23 -6.44
C HIS A 157 16.36 10.85 -6.50
N GLY A 158 15.54 9.81 -6.57
CA GLY A 158 15.97 8.43 -6.64
C GLY A 158 15.29 7.71 -7.79
N LEU A 159 16.06 6.95 -8.57
CA LEU A 159 15.52 5.98 -9.51
C LEU A 159 15.63 4.59 -8.91
N GLN A 160 14.49 3.91 -8.84
CA GLN A 160 14.40 2.51 -8.41
C GLN A 160 13.75 1.67 -9.50
N ARG A 161 14.22 0.44 -9.65
CA ARG A 161 13.62 -0.57 -10.52
C ARG A 161 12.74 -1.50 -9.69
N ILE A 162 11.59 -1.88 -10.24
CA ILE A 162 10.82 -3.01 -9.74
C ILE A 162 10.54 -4.00 -10.87
N ASP A 163 10.55 -5.28 -10.53
CA ASP A 163 10.14 -6.35 -11.42
C ASP A 163 8.78 -6.90 -10.95
N LEU A 164 7.76 -6.72 -11.78
CA LEU A 164 6.40 -7.17 -11.49
C LEU A 164 6.06 -8.41 -12.31
N ARG A 165 5.22 -9.29 -11.76
CA ARG A 165 4.67 -10.43 -12.51
C ARG A 165 3.49 -10.03 -13.40
N SER A 166 2.69 -9.09 -12.92
CA SER A 166 1.48 -8.66 -13.61
C SER A 166 1.09 -7.26 -13.17
N LEU A 167 0.70 -6.43 -14.13
CA LEU A 167 0.13 -5.12 -13.91
C LEU A 167 -1.25 -5.06 -14.57
N PRO A 168 -2.34 -5.00 -13.80
CA PRO A 168 -3.68 -4.93 -14.37
C PRO A 168 -3.95 -3.51 -14.92
N PHE A 169 -4.86 -3.37 -15.88
CA PHE A 169 -5.33 -2.10 -16.44
C PHE A 169 -4.32 -1.25 -17.23
N HIS A 170 -3.07 -1.70 -17.33
CA HIS A 170 -2.02 -1.01 -18.09
C HIS A 170 -1.41 -1.94 -19.13
N ALA A 171 -1.00 -1.37 -20.26
CA ALA A 171 -0.24 -2.10 -21.26
C ALA A 171 1.14 -2.46 -20.69
N HIS A 172 1.66 -3.64 -21.05
CA HIS A 172 3.00 -4.07 -20.65
C HIS A 172 4.06 -3.64 -21.65
N THR A 173 3.74 -2.67 -22.51
CA THR A 173 4.63 -2.16 -23.56
C THR A 173 5.64 -1.18 -22.97
N PRO A 174 6.91 -1.24 -23.36
CA PRO A 174 7.89 -0.21 -22.99
C PRO A 174 7.40 1.21 -23.31
N GLY A 175 7.69 2.17 -22.45
CA GLY A 175 7.19 3.54 -22.51
C GLY A 175 5.79 3.73 -21.91
N THR A 176 5.13 2.67 -21.44
CA THR A 176 3.84 2.84 -20.74
C THR A 176 4.07 3.54 -19.40
N ARG A 177 3.48 4.73 -19.26
CA ARG A 177 3.46 5.53 -18.02
C ARG A 177 2.43 4.95 -17.05
N ILE A 178 2.79 4.87 -15.78
CA ILE A 178 1.97 4.28 -14.70
C ILE A 178 2.17 5.11 -13.43
N PRO A 179 1.09 5.53 -12.74
CA PRO A 179 1.18 6.19 -11.43
C PRO A 179 1.42 5.17 -10.32
N PHE A 180 2.34 5.50 -9.42
CA PHE A 180 2.71 4.73 -8.24
C PHE A 180 2.43 5.51 -6.96
N VAL A 181 2.17 4.81 -5.88
CA VAL A 181 2.26 5.35 -4.51
C VAL A 181 3.56 4.88 -3.88
N SER A 182 4.25 5.74 -3.15
CA SER A 182 5.57 5.47 -2.57
C SER A 182 5.63 5.89 -1.10
N ALA A 183 6.11 4.97 -0.23
CA ALA A 183 6.53 5.29 1.13
C ALA A 183 8.05 5.37 1.20
N PHE A 184 8.56 6.13 2.15
CA PHE A 184 9.99 6.42 2.27
C PHE A 184 10.57 5.85 3.55
N HIS A 185 11.80 5.36 3.46
CA HIS A 185 12.55 4.77 4.58
C HIS A 185 13.55 5.78 5.11
N ARG A 186 13.50 6.08 6.42
CA ARG A 186 14.49 6.95 7.07
C ARG A 186 15.80 6.18 7.29
N GLY A 187 16.92 6.85 7.11
CA GLY A 187 18.23 6.40 7.57
C GLY A 187 18.77 7.37 8.62
N GLU A 188 19.44 6.85 9.64
CA GLU A 188 20.00 7.68 10.71
C GLU A 188 21.17 8.52 10.18
N GLY A 189 21.14 9.84 10.40
CA GLY A 189 22.24 10.74 10.00
C GLY A 189 22.30 11.06 8.51
N LEU A 190 21.24 10.79 7.74
CA LEU A 190 21.13 11.20 6.33
C LEU A 190 20.33 12.50 6.18
N ASP A 191 20.79 13.36 5.27
CA ASP A 191 20.14 14.58 4.80
C ASP A 191 19.09 14.31 3.69
N ARG A 192 18.67 13.05 3.57
CA ARG A 192 17.72 12.53 2.60
C ARG A 192 17.05 11.27 3.11
N TRP A 193 15.98 10.84 2.45
CA TRP A 193 15.44 9.49 2.58
C TRP A 193 16.42 8.48 2.01
N LEU A 194 16.52 7.34 2.69
CA LEU A 194 17.44 6.28 2.32
C LEU A 194 17.00 5.57 1.04
N ALA A 195 15.71 5.24 0.97
CA ALA A 195 15.07 4.58 -0.16
C ALA A 195 13.56 4.80 -0.10
N PHE A 196 12.85 4.36 -1.13
CA PHE A 196 11.40 4.29 -1.13
C PHE A 196 10.89 2.89 -1.46
N SER A 197 9.60 2.68 -1.28
CA SER A 197 8.90 1.44 -1.61
C SER A 197 7.68 1.80 -2.44
N PRO A 198 7.79 1.68 -3.77
CA PRO A 198 6.72 2.01 -4.69
C PRO A 198 5.75 0.84 -4.89
N GLU A 199 4.44 1.11 -4.89
CA GLU A 199 3.39 0.18 -5.29
C GLU A 199 2.49 0.82 -6.37
N PRO A 200 2.11 0.08 -7.42
CA PRO A 200 1.31 0.65 -8.51
C PRO A 200 -0.12 0.91 -8.05
N ILE A 201 -0.69 2.06 -8.42
CA ILE A 201 -2.01 2.46 -7.93
C ILE A 201 -3.14 1.51 -8.35
N CYS A 202 -2.97 0.82 -9.48
CA CYS A 202 -3.93 -0.14 -10.01
C CYS A 202 -4.12 -1.38 -9.13
N TRP A 203 -3.21 -1.63 -8.17
CA TRP A 203 -3.42 -2.63 -7.13
C TRP A 203 -4.45 -2.18 -6.10
N GLY A 204 -4.56 -0.86 -5.90
CA GLY A 204 -5.49 -0.29 -4.95
C GLY A 204 -6.86 0.09 -5.48
N THR A 205 -6.98 0.28 -6.80
CA THR A 205 -8.26 0.61 -7.42
C THR A 205 -8.41 0.00 -8.82
N GLY A 206 -9.66 -0.26 -9.21
CA GLY A 206 -10.03 -0.60 -10.58
C GLY A 206 -10.69 0.49 -11.38
N ARG A 207 -10.98 1.61 -10.72
CA ARG A 207 -11.77 2.67 -11.32
C ARG A 207 -10.86 3.50 -12.20
N ARG A 208 -11.14 3.49 -13.49
CA ARG A 208 -10.33 4.22 -14.46
C ARG A 208 -10.33 5.72 -14.17
N GLU A 209 -11.45 6.28 -13.70
CA GLU A 209 -11.52 7.70 -13.33
C GLU A 209 -10.56 8.04 -12.18
N LEU A 210 -10.36 7.13 -11.22
CA LEU A 210 -9.42 7.33 -10.12
C LEU A 210 -7.98 7.33 -10.62
N ILE A 211 -7.63 6.37 -11.48
CA ILE A 211 -6.30 6.28 -12.09
C ILE A 211 -6.01 7.52 -12.94
N ASP A 212 -6.98 7.98 -13.74
CA ASP A 212 -6.86 9.18 -14.56
C ASP A 212 -6.67 10.44 -13.71
N ARG A 213 -7.36 10.55 -12.56
CA ARG A 213 -7.12 11.63 -11.59
C ARG A 213 -5.69 11.61 -11.05
N CYS A 214 -5.11 10.44 -10.82
CA CYS A 214 -3.72 10.33 -10.37
C CYS A 214 -2.74 10.77 -11.46
N PHE A 215 -2.97 10.40 -12.72
CA PHE A 215 -2.21 10.94 -13.85
C PHE A 215 -2.29 12.47 -13.92
N GLN A 216 -3.49 13.04 -13.79
CA GLN A 216 -3.68 14.49 -13.82
C GLN A 216 -2.91 15.21 -12.69
N ARG A 217 -2.79 14.57 -11.53
CA ARG A 217 -2.09 15.16 -10.38
C ARG A 217 -0.57 15.06 -10.47
N LEU A 218 -0.02 13.99 -11.04
CA LEU A 218 1.41 13.93 -11.37
C LEU A 218 1.80 14.94 -12.46
N GLY A 219 0.86 15.26 -13.35
CA GLY A 219 1.18 16.04 -14.54
C GLY A 219 2.09 15.27 -15.50
N THR A 220 2.52 15.93 -16.58
CA THR A 220 3.41 15.31 -17.58
C THR A 220 4.88 15.51 -17.27
N GLU A 221 5.25 16.60 -16.59
CA GLU A 221 6.63 16.98 -16.32
C GLU A 221 7.41 15.89 -15.57
N ASP A 222 6.81 15.32 -14.53
CA ASP A 222 7.41 14.22 -13.75
C ASP A 222 7.68 12.97 -14.60
N PHE A 223 6.76 12.63 -15.51
CA PHE A 223 6.97 11.53 -16.44
C PHE A 223 8.01 11.86 -17.51
N ASP A 224 8.02 13.10 -18.01
CA ASP A 224 8.99 13.55 -19.02
C ASP A 224 10.41 13.55 -18.44
N ARG A 225 10.58 13.94 -17.17
CA ARG A 225 11.85 13.83 -16.42
C ARG A 225 12.31 12.37 -16.31
N LEU A 226 11.42 11.46 -15.93
CA LEU A 226 11.71 10.03 -15.85
C LEU A 226 12.07 9.45 -17.23
N ASP A 227 11.32 9.80 -18.28
CA ASP A 227 11.60 9.37 -19.65
C ASP A 227 12.99 9.85 -20.11
N ASN A 228 13.37 11.09 -19.78
CA ASN A 228 14.70 11.62 -20.07
C ASN A 228 15.80 10.88 -19.31
N CYS A 229 15.58 10.52 -18.05
CA CYS A 229 16.52 9.71 -17.27
C CYS A 229 16.76 8.35 -17.94
N ILE A 230 15.67 7.67 -18.32
CA ILE A 230 15.72 6.36 -19.00
C ILE A 230 16.42 6.48 -20.36
N ALA A 231 16.11 7.50 -21.15
CA ALA A 231 16.74 7.75 -22.45
C ALA A 231 18.26 7.99 -22.33
N ASN A 232 18.71 8.57 -21.23
CA ASN A 232 20.13 8.76 -20.91
C ASN A 232 20.80 7.49 -20.33
N GLY A 233 20.09 6.36 -20.27
CA GLY A 233 20.62 5.09 -19.76
C GLY A 233 20.65 5.00 -18.23
N LEU A 234 19.96 5.89 -17.51
CA LEU A 234 19.82 5.82 -16.05
C LEU A 234 18.73 4.81 -15.69
N VAL A 235 19.06 3.53 -15.77
CA VAL A 235 18.16 2.42 -15.42
C VAL A 235 18.84 1.57 -14.35
N PRO A 236 18.26 1.42 -13.15
CA PRO A 236 18.81 0.56 -12.12
C PRO A 236 18.89 -0.89 -12.58
N ARG A 237 19.98 -1.59 -12.20
CA ARG A 237 20.28 -2.95 -12.66
C ARG A 237 19.34 -4.01 -12.10
N ASP A 238 18.89 -3.85 -10.86
CA ASP A 238 17.99 -4.76 -10.15
C ASP A 238 17.15 -3.98 -9.12
N ASP A 239 16.35 -4.70 -8.33
CA ASP A 239 15.42 -4.13 -7.34
C ASP A 239 16.09 -3.65 -6.04
N ASP A 240 17.35 -4.03 -5.82
CA ASP A 240 18.17 -3.59 -4.69
C ASP A 240 19.00 -2.35 -5.05
N GLU A 241 19.10 -1.97 -6.32
CA GLU A 241 19.85 -0.79 -6.74
C GLU A 241 19.01 0.51 -6.68
N LEU A 242 19.54 1.53 -6.03
CA LEU A 242 19.02 2.90 -6.08
C LEU A 242 20.06 3.82 -6.75
N ILE A 243 19.63 4.54 -7.79
CA ILE A 243 20.44 5.60 -8.40
C ILE A 243 20.01 6.93 -7.79
N LEU A 244 20.93 7.61 -7.11
CA LEU A 244 20.72 8.93 -6.54
C LEU A 244 21.02 10.01 -7.57
N LEU A 245 20.08 10.94 -7.71
CA LEU A 245 20.15 12.09 -8.59
C LEU A 245 20.14 13.39 -7.78
N ASP A 246 20.74 14.43 -8.34
CA ASP A 246 20.59 15.80 -7.84
C ASP A 246 19.24 16.42 -8.28
N GLU A 247 19.08 17.72 -8.02
CA GLU A 247 17.88 18.49 -8.41
C GLU A 247 17.74 18.68 -9.93
N HIS A 248 18.82 18.46 -10.69
CA HIS A 248 18.89 18.60 -12.15
C HIS A 248 18.93 17.24 -12.86
N ASP A 249 18.52 16.17 -12.17
CA ASP A 249 18.47 14.79 -12.66
C ASP A 249 19.84 14.21 -13.07
N ARG A 250 20.94 14.77 -12.55
CA ARG A 250 22.29 14.25 -12.77
C ARG A 250 22.62 13.18 -11.75
N LYS A 251 23.14 12.06 -12.23
CA LYS A 251 23.58 10.96 -11.38
C LYS A 251 24.71 11.40 -10.44
N LEU A 252 24.43 11.31 -9.15
CA LEU A 252 25.42 11.54 -8.08
C LEU A 252 26.07 10.24 -7.64
N ALA A 253 25.27 9.20 -7.41
CA ALA A 253 25.74 7.93 -6.87
C ALA A 253 24.81 6.77 -7.25
N THR A 254 25.29 5.56 -7.00
CA THR A 254 24.50 4.32 -7.05
C THR A 254 24.86 3.49 -5.84
N PHE A 255 23.86 2.90 -5.18
CA PHE A 255 24.07 2.09 -3.99
C PHE A 255 23.05 0.95 -3.89
N SER A 256 23.41 -0.07 -3.11
CA SER A 256 22.49 -1.13 -2.69
C SER A 256 21.61 -0.61 -1.55
N ILE A 257 20.30 -0.76 -1.71
CA ILE A 257 19.29 -0.39 -0.72
C ILE A 257 19.49 -1.22 0.55
N ARG A 258 19.73 -2.52 0.43
CA ARG A 258 19.98 -3.40 1.58
C ARG A 258 21.22 -2.98 2.36
N GLU A 259 22.34 -2.73 1.68
CA GLU A 259 23.59 -2.32 2.33
C GLU A 259 23.43 -0.96 3.03
N GLU A 260 22.75 0.00 2.39
CA GLU A 260 22.47 1.29 3.01
C GLU A 260 21.55 1.14 4.23
N LYS A 261 20.51 0.28 4.15
CA LYS A 261 19.62 0.00 5.29
C LYS A 261 20.39 -0.59 6.47
N GLU A 262 21.36 -1.47 6.24
CA GLU A 262 22.21 -2.02 7.30
C GLU A 262 23.14 -0.97 7.90
N LYS A 263 23.75 -0.14 7.04
CA LYS A 263 24.70 0.91 7.45
C LYS A 263 24.05 2.04 8.26
N TYR A 264 22.84 2.43 7.90
CA TYR A 264 22.09 3.53 8.50
C TYR A 264 20.90 3.05 9.34
N ALA A 265 20.92 1.78 9.74
CA ALA A 265 19.95 1.24 10.68
C ALA A 265 20.03 2.01 12.00
N PRO A 266 18.88 2.31 12.64
CA PRO A 266 18.87 2.96 13.93
C PRO A 266 19.62 2.08 14.93
N LYS A 267 20.66 2.63 15.57
CA LYS A 267 21.39 1.92 16.63
C LYS A 267 20.51 1.87 17.88
N THR A 268 19.92 0.71 18.13
CA THR A 268 19.15 0.41 19.37
C THR A 268 20.04 0.37 20.60
#